data_AF-A0A6G7ZWB7-F1
#
_entry.id   AF-A0A6G7ZWB7-F1
#
_cell.length_a   1.000
_cell.length_b   1.000
_cell.length_c   1.000
_cell.angle_alpha   90.00
_cell.angle_beta   90.00
_cell.angle_gamma   90.00
#
_symmetry.space_group_name_H-M   'P 1'
#
loop_
_entity.id
_entity.type
_entity.pdbx_description
1 polymer ?
#
loop_
_entity_poly.entity_id
_entity_poly.type
_entity_poly.pdbx_seq_one_letter_code
_entity_poly.pdbx_strand_id
1 'polypeptide(L)'
;MPWFAMLPALVFAMLALWFWRRQRVLRSQLDDLRETASAQLANERRQGAEDERKRLLDDLHDDIGAKLLTLIHTLEQPGQADLVRSVVQDFRDIVSRSHQDACTLLQALGEIREETEARLEAVGSCLDWEQHPDTPDPNLDEQQTLHLFRIAREAVTNALRHGHASRVRMRVRAIGHELLFDVTDDGPGLASNAGRADGRGVIGMRHRAEALNGSVGWEPGTTGGTKVILRFPLPAAPTEPV
;
A
#
# COMPACT_ATOMS: atom_id res chain seq x y z
N MET A 1 -61.28 46.48 -44.73
CA MET A 1 -60.04 45.85 -45.25
C MET A 1 -58.85 46.10 -44.31
N PRO A 2 -58.66 45.35 -43.20
CA PRO A 2 -57.42 45.44 -42.39
C PRO A 2 -56.52 44.18 -42.44
N TRP A 3 -56.91 43.13 -43.17
CA TRP A 3 -56.21 41.84 -43.16
C TRP A 3 -54.80 41.87 -43.77
N PHE A 4 -54.49 42.84 -44.64
CA PHE A 4 -53.16 42.99 -45.25
C PHE A 4 -52.05 43.37 -44.25
N ALA A 5 -52.38 43.99 -43.10
CA ALA A 5 -51.40 44.38 -42.10
C ALA A 5 -51.03 43.25 -41.11
N MET A 6 -51.85 42.21 -40.99
CA MET A 6 -51.65 41.14 -39.99
C MET A 6 -50.67 40.05 -40.47
N LEU A 7 -50.63 39.78 -41.78
CA LEU A 7 -49.73 38.78 -42.37
C LEU A 7 -48.23 39.07 -42.13
N PRO A 8 -47.70 40.29 -42.39
CA PRO A 8 -46.29 40.58 -42.14
C PRO A 8 -45.93 40.53 -40.66
N ALA A 9 -46.85 40.91 -39.77
CA ALA A 9 -46.64 40.82 -38.32
C ALA A 9 -46.53 39.37 -37.84
N LEU A 10 -47.37 38.47 -38.36
CA LEU A 10 -47.30 37.03 -38.06
C LEU A 10 -46.02 36.39 -38.59
N VAL A 11 -45.58 36.76 -39.79
CA VAL A 11 -44.31 36.29 -40.36
C VAL A 11 -43.13 36.77 -39.51
N PHE A 12 -43.13 38.05 -39.11
CA PHE A 12 -42.08 38.59 -38.23
C PHE A 12 -42.07 37.89 -36.86
N ALA A 13 -43.24 37.66 -36.26
CA ALA A 13 -43.35 36.93 -35.00
C ALA A 13 -42.86 35.48 -35.11
N MET A 14 -43.18 34.77 -36.20
CA MET A 14 -42.65 33.42 -36.46
C MET A 14 -41.14 33.43 -36.65
N LEU A 15 -40.60 34.39 -37.40
CA LEU A 15 -39.15 34.52 -37.60
C LEU A 15 -38.43 34.86 -36.30
N ALA A 16 -38.99 35.75 -35.48
CA ALA A 16 -38.47 36.08 -34.16
C ALA A 16 -38.49 34.86 -33.23
N LEU A 17 -39.58 34.09 -33.22
CA LEU A 17 -39.70 32.86 -32.43
C LEU A 17 -38.74 31.77 -32.92
N TRP A 18 -38.60 31.59 -34.25
CA TRP A 18 -37.64 30.67 -34.86
C TRP A 18 -36.20 31.07 -34.52
N PHE A 19 -35.87 32.36 -34.63
CA PHE A 19 -34.57 32.91 -34.30
C PHE A 19 -34.27 32.78 -32.80
N TRP A 20 -35.25 33.04 -31.93
CA TRP A 20 -35.13 32.87 -30.48
C TRP A 20 -34.92 31.40 -30.10
N ARG A 21 -35.71 30.47 -30.66
CA ARG A 21 -35.52 29.03 -30.48
C ARG A 21 -34.14 28.59 -30.96
N ARG A 22 -33.72 29.05 -32.14
CA ARG A 22 -32.42 28.71 -32.71
C ARG A 22 -31.27 29.25 -31.87
N GLN A 23 -31.34 30.50 -31.40
CA GLN A 23 -30.37 31.07 -30.48
C GLN A 23 -30.30 30.31 -29.15
N ARG A 24 -31.45 29.87 -28.63
CA ARG A 24 -31.50 29.11 -27.37
C ARG A 24 -30.78 27.76 -27.48
N VAL A 25 -30.99 27.03 -28.58
CA VAL A 25 -30.31 25.75 -28.86
C VAL A 25 -28.80 25.95 -29.09
N LEU A 26 -28.41 27.00 -29.83
CA LEU A 26 -26.99 27.28 -30.03
C LEU A 26 -26.28 27.65 -28.71
N ARG A 27 -26.95 28.39 -27.83
CA ARG A 27 -26.39 28.73 -26.51
C ARG A 27 -26.24 27.50 -25.62
N SER A 28 -27.23 26.62 -25.56
CA SER A 28 -27.10 25.38 -24.78
C SER A 28 -25.95 24.51 -25.28
N GLN A 29 -25.79 24.37 -26.60
CA GLN A 29 -24.66 23.61 -27.16
C GLN A 29 -23.30 24.23 -26.83
N LEU A 30 -23.20 25.57 -26.83
CA LEU A 30 -21.96 26.25 -26.45
C LEU A 30 -21.65 26.09 -24.96
N ASP A 31 -22.67 26.11 -24.11
CA ASP A 31 -22.50 25.94 -22.67
C ASP A 31 -22.11 24.48 -22.34
N ASP A 32 -22.74 23.50 -22.97
CA ASP A 32 -22.38 22.07 -22.83
C ASP A 32 -20.93 21.79 -23.30
N LEU A 33 -20.52 22.37 -24.43
CA LEU A 33 -19.14 22.25 -24.94
C LEU A 33 -18.13 22.91 -24.00
N ARG A 34 -18.48 24.05 -23.39
CA ARG A 34 -17.59 24.72 -22.42
C ARG A 34 -17.48 23.93 -21.14
N GLU A 35 -18.57 23.38 -20.64
CA GLU A 35 -18.59 22.59 -19.43
C GLU A 35 -17.76 21.31 -19.59
N THR A 36 -17.98 20.58 -20.69
CA THR A 36 -17.19 19.38 -21.01
C THR A 36 -15.70 19.67 -21.22
N ALA A 37 -15.35 20.74 -21.94
CA ALA A 37 -13.96 21.15 -22.12
C ALA A 37 -13.30 21.58 -20.80
N SER A 38 -14.04 22.27 -19.92
CA SER A 38 -13.52 22.66 -18.60
C SER A 38 -13.30 21.45 -17.68
N ALA A 39 -14.20 20.48 -17.72
CA ALA A 39 -14.07 19.24 -16.97
C ALA A 39 -12.90 18.40 -17.48
N GLN A 40 -12.69 18.34 -18.80
CA GLN A 40 -11.53 17.67 -19.40
C GLN A 40 -10.22 18.33 -18.97
N LEU A 41 -10.10 19.66 -19.08
CA LEU A 41 -8.90 20.38 -18.63
C LEU A 41 -8.64 20.23 -17.13
N ALA A 42 -9.69 20.19 -16.30
CA ALA A 42 -9.55 19.95 -14.88
C ALA A 42 -9.03 18.54 -14.58
N ASN A 43 -9.53 17.54 -15.32
CA ASN A 43 -9.09 16.16 -15.19
C ASN A 43 -7.64 15.98 -15.68
N GLU A 44 -7.29 16.56 -16.84
CA GLU A 44 -5.93 16.54 -17.37
C GLU A 44 -4.93 17.22 -16.42
N ARG A 45 -5.31 18.36 -15.81
CA ARG A 45 -4.46 19.01 -14.80
C ARG A 45 -4.30 18.16 -13.56
N ARG A 46 -5.35 17.48 -13.12
CA ARG A 46 -5.30 16.61 -11.95
C ARG A 46 -4.42 15.39 -12.22
N GLN A 47 -4.59 14.74 -13.37
CA GLN A 47 -3.74 13.63 -13.80
C GLN A 47 -2.29 14.07 -13.97
N GLY A 48 -2.05 15.21 -14.63
CA GLY A 48 -0.71 15.76 -14.78
C GLY A 48 -0.04 16.09 -13.44
N ALA A 49 -0.80 16.60 -12.46
CA ALA A 49 -0.28 16.85 -11.11
C ALA A 49 0.01 15.56 -10.33
N GLU A 50 -0.81 14.52 -10.50
CA GLU A 50 -0.58 13.19 -9.92
C GLU A 50 0.65 12.52 -10.55
N ASP A 51 0.79 12.57 -11.87
CA ASP A 51 1.95 12.06 -12.61
C ASP A 51 3.24 12.79 -12.25
N GLU A 52 3.19 14.12 -12.11
CA GLU A 52 4.35 14.92 -11.70
C GLU A 52 4.73 14.64 -10.25
N ARG A 53 3.73 14.50 -9.35
CA ARG A 53 3.98 14.11 -7.97
C ARG A 53 4.65 12.73 -7.91
N LYS A 54 4.23 11.78 -8.75
CA LYS A 54 4.84 10.46 -8.85
C LYS A 54 6.29 10.54 -9.34
N ARG A 55 6.56 11.29 -10.42
CA ARG A 55 7.93 11.51 -10.93
C ARG A 55 8.83 12.18 -9.91
N LEU A 56 8.35 13.21 -9.22
CA LEU A 56 9.11 13.89 -8.17
C LEU A 56 9.44 12.94 -7.02
N LEU A 57 8.56 12.00 -6.70
CA LEU A 57 8.82 10.96 -5.70
C LEU A 57 9.87 9.95 -6.19
N ASP A 58 9.82 9.54 -7.45
CA ASP A 58 10.81 8.65 -8.09
C ASP A 58 12.20 9.32 -8.17
N ASP A 59 12.27 10.60 -8.53
CA ASP A 59 13.54 11.35 -8.57
C ASP A 59 14.09 11.60 -7.15
N LEU A 60 13.23 11.92 -6.17
CA LEU A 60 13.66 12.04 -4.77
C LEU A 60 14.20 10.71 -4.24
N HIS A 61 13.60 9.59 -4.65
CA HIS A 61 13.96 8.24 -4.24
C HIS A 61 15.42 7.92 -4.59
N ASP A 62 15.84 8.19 -5.83
CA ASP A 62 17.16 7.80 -6.33
C ASP A 62 18.28 8.73 -5.83
N ASP A 63 18.05 10.04 -5.88
CA ASP A 63 19.09 11.03 -5.56
C ASP A 63 19.37 11.13 -4.06
N ILE A 64 18.34 11.04 -3.21
CA ILE A 64 18.51 11.06 -1.75
C ILE A 64 19.01 9.69 -1.26
N GLY A 65 18.53 8.60 -1.85
CA GLY A 65 19.01 7.25 -1.57
C GLY A 65 20.51 7.11 -1.80
N ALA A 66 21.02 7.62 -2.93
CA ALA A 66 22.45 7.62 -3.25
C ALA A 66 23.26 8.48 -2.26
N LYS A 67 22.82 9.70 -1.94
CA LYS A 67 23.53 10.62 -1.03
C LYS A 67 23.61 10.08 0.40
N LEU A 68 22.55 9.44 0.87
CA LEU A 68 22.55 8.79 2.18
C LEU A 68 23.45 7.55 2.21
N LEU A 69 23.52 6.79 1.10
CA LEU A 69 24.46 5.66 0.98
C LEU A 69 25.92 6.14 1.01
N THR A 70 26.21 7.27 0.35
CA THR A 70 27.53 7.92 0.42
C THR A 70 27.88 8.35 1.84
N LEU A 71 26.93 8.94 2.57
CA LEU A 71 27.09 9.31 3.99
C LEU A 71 27.32 8.08 4.88
N ILE A 72 26.60 6.98 4.67
CA ILE A 72 26.85 5.71 5.37
C ILE A 72 28.27 5.21 5.14
N HIS A 73 28.78 5.31 3.90
CA HIS A 73 30.13 4.90 3.56
C HIS A 73 31.22 5.82 4.12
N THR A 74 30.89 7.05 4.50
CA THR A 74 31.83 8.01 5.11
C THR A 74 31.83 8.00 6.64
N LEU A 75 30.90 7.27 7.29
CA LEU A 75 30.86 7.15 8.74
C LEU A 75 31.70 5.93 9.21
N GLU A 76 32.79 6.20 9.94
CA GLU A 76 33.77 5.19 10.37
C GLU A 76 33.34 4.35 11.59
N GLN A 77 32.24 4.70 12.26
CA GLN A 77 31.79 4.00 13.48
C GLN A 77 30.63 3.01 13.24
N PRO A 78 30.79 1.72 13.60
CA PRO A 78 29.80 0.67 13.28
C PRO A 78 28.39 0.92 13.85
N GLY A 79 28.26 1.53 15.04
CA GLY A 79 26.95 1.80 15.65
C GLY A 79 26.13 2.93 14.98
N GLN A 80 26.79 3.88 14.30
CA GLN A 80 26.14 4.96 13.56
C GLN A 80 25.76 4.55 12.14
N ALA A 81 26.56 3.69 11.50
CA ALA A 81 26.24 3.11 10.20
C ALA A 81 24.93 2.32 10.23
N ASP A 82 24.66 1.57 11.30
CA ASP A 82 23.40 0.84 11.49
C ASP A 82 22.19 1.76 11.74
N LEU A 83 22.38 2.89 12.44
CA LEU A 83 21.33 3.90 12.64
C LEU A 83 20.96 4.58 11.32
N VAL A 84 21.94 5.01 10.54
CA VAL A 84 21.69 5.64 9.25
C VAL A 84 21.15 4.62 8.24
N ARG A 85 21.63 3.36 8.26
CA ARG A 85 21.08 2.29 7.42
C ARG A 85 19.63 1.98 7.79
N SER A 86 19.27 1.97 9.07
CA SER A 86 17.88 1.84 9.54
C SER A 86 17.02 3.02 9.08
N VAL A 87 17.48 4.26 9.25
CA VAL A 87 16.72 5.45 8.82
C VAL A 87 16.58 5.50 7.30
N VAL A 88 17.60 5.11 6.55
CA VAL A 88 17.54 4.98 5.08
C VAL A 88 16.61 3.86 4.66
N GLN A 89 16.60 2.73 5.38
CA GLN A 89 15.68 1.63 5.14
C GLN A 89 14.24 2.08 5.45
N ASP A 90 14.01 2.73 6.60
CA ASP A 90 12.71 3.29 6.99
C ASP A 90 12.24 4.36 6.01
N PHE A 91 13.13 5.23 5.52
CA PHE A 91 12.80 6.25 4.53
C PHE A 91 12.50 5.64 3.16
N ARG A 92 13.32 4.67 2.72
CA ARG A 92 13.07 3.88 1.51
C ARG A 92 11.76 3.08 1.62
N ASP A 93 11.43 2.57 2.80
CA ASP A 93 10.19 1.83 3.08
C ASP A 93 8.97 2.74 3.28
N ILE A 94 9.15 4.03 3.63
CA ILE A 94 8.09 5.06 3.66
C ILE A 94 7.79 5.53 2.23
N VAL A 95 8.83 5.78 1.44
CA VAL A 95 8.70 6.27 0.06
C VAL A 95 8.23 5.17 -0.89
N SER A 96 8.74 3.94 -0.77
CA SER A 96 8.31 2.81 -1.61
C SER A 96 6.91 2.28 -1.31
N ARG A 97 6.26 2.74 -0.23
CA ARG A 97 4.96 2.20 0.22
C ARG A 97 3.86 3.24 0.42
N SER A 98 4.02 4.43 -0.16
CA SER A 98 2.91 5.38 -0.38
C SER A 98 1.93 4.92 -1.48
N HIS A 99 2.05 3.68 -1.96
CA HIS A 99 1.36 3.16 -3.15
C HIS A 99 0.86 1.71 -3.00
N GLN A 100 0.72 1.19 -1.77
CA GLN A 100 -0.07 -0.04 -1.60
C GLN A 100 -1.54 0.36 -1.49
N ASP A 101 -2.23 0.30 -2.63
CA ASP A 101 -3.67 0.48 -2.69
C ASP A 101 -4.34 -0.50 -1.70
N ALA A 102 -5.48 -0.09 -1.14
CA ALA A 102 -6.31 -0.99 -0.33
C ALA A 102 -6.60 -2.27 -1.13
N CYS A 103 -6.25 -3.41 -0.57
CA CYS A 103 -6.32 -4.71 -1.23
C CYS A 103 -6.97 -5.73 -0.31
N THR A 104 -7.37 -6.88 -0.86
CA THR A 104 -7.91 -7.96 -0.02
C THR A 104 -6.79 -8.66 0.75
N LEU A 105 -7.11 -9.29 1.88
CA LEU A 105 -6.12 -10.01 2.68
C LEU A 105 -5.38 -11.07 1.85
N LEU A 106 -6.07 -11.82 0.99
CA LEU A 106 -5.48 -12.83 0.13
C LEU A 106 -4.53 -12.23 -0.90
N GLN A 107 -4.83 -11.04 -1.44
CA GLN A 107 -3.91 -10.31 -2.31
C GLN A 107 -2.63 -9.92 -1.57
N ALA A 108 -2.76 -9.31 -0.38
CA ALA A 108 -1.61 -8.94 0.45
C ALA A 108 -0.74 -10.16 0.80
N LEU A 109 -1.37 -11.28 1.17
CA LEU A 109 -0.65 -12.52 1.48
C LEU A 109 0.04 -13.13 0.26
N GLY A 110 -0.57 -13.06 -0.92
CA GLY A 110 0.02 -13.51 -2.19
C GLY A 110 1.29 -12.74 -2.53
N GLU A 111 1.22 -11.40 -2.47
CA GLU A 111 2.38 -10.53 -2.68
C GLU A 111 3.49 -10.75 -1.63
N ILE A 112 3.13 -10.92 -0.34
CA ILE A 112 4.10 -11.25 0.73
C ILE A 112 4.80 -12.57 0.42
N ARG A 113 4.05 -13.58 -0.04
CA ARG A 113 4.58 -14.88 -0.41
C ARG A 113 5.57 -14.75 -1.57
N GLU A 114 5.16 -14.11 -2.66
CA GLU A 114 6.01 -13.91 -3.84
C GLU A 114 7.30 -13.14 -3.49
N GLU A 115 7.20 -12.05 -2.74
CA GLU A 115 8.36 -11.27 -2.30
C GLU A 115 9.30 -12.13 -1.43
N THR A 116 8.73 -12.95 -0.54
CA THR A 116 9.51 -13.80 0.36
C THR A 116 10.19 -14.93 -0.40
N GLU A 117 9.49 -15.62 -1.30
CA GLU A 117 10.06 -16.68 -2.15
C GLU A 117 11.28 -16.15 -2.93
N ALA A 118 11.14 -15.01 -3.61
CA ALA A 118 12.23 -14.40 -4.38
C ALA A 118 13.44 -14.04 -3.50
N ARG A 119 13.21 -13.51 -2.29
CA ARG A 119 14.29 -13.16 -1.35
C ARG A 119 15.04 -14.39 -0.84
N LEU A 120 14.31 -15.47 -0.54
CA LEU A 120 14.90 -16.70 -0.02
C LEU A 120 15.67 -17.45 -1.12
N GLU A 121 15.13 -17.51 -2.34
CA GLU A 121 15.78 -18.13 -3.49
C GLU A 121 17.12 -17.46 -3.81
N ALA A 122 17.19 -16.14 -3.75
CA ALA A 122 18.41 -15.37 -3.98
C ALA A 122 19.58 -15.73 -3.04
N VAL A 123 19.29 -16.31 -1.87
CA VAL A 123 20.28 -16.76 -0.88
C VAL A 123 20.29 -18.29 -0.70
N GLY A 124 19.63 -19.04 -1.59
CA GLY A 124 19.59 -20.51 -1.56
C GLY A 124 18.78 -21.11 -0.41
N SER A 125 17.85 -20.34 0.16
CA SER A 125 16.94 -20.78 1.24
C SER A 125 15.56 -21.12 0.68
N CYS A 126 14.75 -21.84 1.46
CA CYS A 126 13.41 -22.28 1.03
C CYS A 126 12.27 -21.71 1.89
N LEU A 127 11.14 -21.40 1.24
CA LEU A 127 9.89 -21.04 1.91
C LEU A 127 9.01 -22.29 2.11
N ASP A 128 8.53 -22.49 3.33
CA ASP A 128 7.45 -23.42 3.67
C ASP A 128 6.18 -22.60 3.97
N TRP A 129 5.28 -22.47 2.98
CA TRP A 129 4.05 -21.69 3.08
C TRP A 129 2.86 -22.58 3.46
N GLU A 130 2.25 -22.31 4.62
CA GLU A 130 1.04 -23.01 5.07
C GLU A 130 -0.11 -22.02 5.26
N GLN A 131 -1.18 -22.18 4.47
CA GLN A 131 -2.38 -21.37 4.56
C GLN A 131 -3.62 -22.26 4.51
N HIS A 132 -4.60 -21.99 5.37
CA HIS A 132 -5.85 -22.74 5.35
C HIS A 132 -6.68 -22.38 4.11
N PRO A 133 -7.30 -23.35 3.39
CA PRO A 133 -8.12 -23.07 2.22
C PRO A 133 -9.25 -22.07 2.50
N ASP A 134 -9.89 -22.20 3.67
CA ASP A 134 -10.99 -21.32 4.11
C ASP A 134 -10.50 -20.05 4.83
N THR A 135 -9.34 -19.52 4.45
CA THR A 135 -8.87 -18.22 4.99
C THR A 135 -9.83 -17.13 4.52
N PRO A 136 -10.41 -16.31 5.42
CA PRO A 136 -11.32 -15.23 5.04
C PRO A 136 -10.58 -14.17 4.21
N ASP A 137 -11.30 -13.46 3.35
CA ASP A 137 -10.71 -12.44 2.46
C ASP A 137 -11.37 -11.05 2.61
N PRO A 138 -11.26 -10.40 3.79
CA PRO A 138 -11.75 -9.04 3.95
C PRO A 138 -10.86 -8.04 3.21
N ASN A 139 -11.43 -6.88 2.86
CA ASN A 139 -10.64 -5.74 2.40
C ASN A 139 -9.83 -5.16 3.56
N LEU A 140 -8.53 -5.02 3.37
CA LEU A 140 -7.64 -4.32 4.29
C LEU A 140 -7.55 -2.85 3.87
N ASP A 141 -7.54 -1.96 4.86
CA ASP A 141 -7.19 -0.56 4.59
C ASP A 141 -5.69 -0.41 4.28
N GLU A 142 -5.30 0.76 3.75
CA GLU A 142 -3.91 1.06 3.38
C GLU A 142 -2.93 0.85 4.55
N GLN A 143 -3.31 1.22 5.77
CA GLN A 143 -2.45 1.06 6.95
C GLN A 143 -2.31 -0.42 7.34
N GLN A 144 -3.39 -1.18 7.25
CA GLN A 144 -3.42 -2.61 7.54
C GLN A 144 -2.52 -3.39 6.59
N THR A 145 -2.70 -3.18 5.29
CA THR A 145 -1.85 -3.73 4.24
C THR A 145 -0.39 -3.36 4.52
N LEU A 146 -0.12 -2.06 4.68
CA LEU A 146 1.22 -1.56 4.93
C LEU A 146 1.92 -2.24 6.11
N HIS A 147 1.26 -2.30 7.26
CA HIS A 147 1.83 -2.85 8.48
C HIS A 147 2.05 -4.35 8.42
N LEU A 148 1.10 -5.12 7.85
CA LEU A 148 1.24 -6.55 7.64
C LEU A 148 2.49 -6.85 6.80
N PHE A 149 2.62 -6.18 5.65
CA PHE A 149 3.78 -6.32 4.78
C PHE A 149 5.10 -5.93 5.46
N ARG A 150 5.11 -4.91 6.33
CA ARG A 150 6.35 -4.46 6.99
C ARG A 150 6.79 -5.48 8.04
N ILE A 151 5.84 -6.00 8.81
CA ILE A 151 6.12 -7.02 9.83
C ILE A 151 6.63 -8.29 9.15
N ALA A 152 6.01 -8.73 8.05
CA ALA A 152 6.46 -9.88 7.27
C ALA A 152 7.91 -9.69 6.76
N ARG A 153 8.20 -8.56 6.11
CA ARG A 153 9.53 -8.25 5.55
C ARG A 153 10.61 -8.20 6.64
N GLU A 154 10.31 -7.58 7.77
CA GLU A 154 11.25 -7.48 8.90
C GLU A 154 11.50 -8.86 9.52
N ALA A 155 10.46 -9.69 9.69
CA ALA A 155 10.62 -11.06 10.17
C ALA A 155 11.51 -11.91 9.26
N VAL A 156 11.30 -11.83 7.94
CA VAL A 156 12.15 -12.52 6.93
C VAL A 156 13.58 -11.98 6.94
N THR A 157 13.75 -10.67 7.05
CA THR A 157 15.08 -10.05 7.13
C THR A 157 15.83 -10.52 8.37
N ASN A 158 15.15 -10.62 9.51
CA ASN A 158 15.73 -11.13 10.74
C ASN A 158 16.11 -12.62 10.63
N ALA A 159 15.25 -13.44 10.02
CA ALA A 159 15.55 -14.85 9.73
C ALA A 159 16.82 -15.01 8.87
N LEU A 160 16.96 -14.21 7.80
CA LEU A 160 18.11 -14.28 6.90
C LEU A 160 19.40 -13.71 7.51
N ARG A 161 19.32 -12.56 8.18
CA ARG A 161 20.52 -11.88 8.70
C ARG A 161 21.03 -12.45 10.02
N HIS A 162 20.11 -12.80 10.92
CA HIS A 162 20.45 -13.23 12.28
C HIS A 162 20.28 -14.73 12.46
N GLY A 163 19.25 -15.31 11.82
CA GLY A 163 19.01 -16.74 11.85
C GLY A 163 19.99 -17.54 10.99
N HIS A 164 20.58 -16.92 9.94
CA HIS A 164 21.24 -17.66 8.85
C HIS A 164 20.37 -18.82 8.35
N ALA A 165 19.06 -18.58 8.31
CA ALA A 165 18.06 -19.61 8.12
C ALA A 165 18.21 -20.25 6.74
N SER A 166 18.20 -21.58 6.69
CA SER A 166 18.11 -22.34 5.44
C SER A 166 16.66 -22.57 5.02
N ARG A 167 15.74 -22.46 5.99
CA ARG A 167 14.31 -22.61 5.82
C ARG A 167 13.57 -21.58 6.65
N VAL A 168 12.62 -20.91 6.00
CA VAL A 168 11.64 -20.06 6.66
C VAL A 168 10.27 -20.66 6.43
N ARG A 169 9.50 -20.82 7.50
CA ARG A 169 8.11 -21.23 7.45
C ARG A 169 7.20 -20.03 7.71
N MET A 170 6.16 -19.88 6.92
CA MET A 170 5.12 -18.87 7.12
C MET A 170 3.76 -19.55 7.22
N ARG A 171 3.03 -19.27 8.30
CA ARG A 171 1.69 -19.82 8.53
C ARG A 171 0.65 -18.72 8.64
N VAL A 172 -0.44 -18.91 7.92
CA VAL A 172 -1.63 -18.04 7.97
C VAL A 172 -2.81 -18.82 8.54
N ARG A 173 -3.40 -18.33 9.62
CA ARG A 173 -4.65 -18.86 10.18
C ARG A 173 -5.58 -17.71 10.54
N ALA A 174 -6.88 -17.92 10.37
CA ALA A 174 -7.90 -17.07 10.97
C ALA A 174 -8.53 -17.79 12.16
N ILE A 175 -8.60 -17.12 13.32
CA ILE A 175 -9.23 -17.66 14.53
C ILE A 175 -10.33 -16.69 14.94
N GLY A 176 -11.58 -17.06 14.69
CA GLY A 176 -12.71 -16.14 14.86
C GLY A 176 -12.56 -14.94 13.92
N HIS A 177 -12.38 -13.75 14.48
CA HIS A 177 -12.18 -12.50 13.75
C HIS A 177 -10.74 -11.99 13.82
N GLU A 178 -9.77 -12.83 14.19
CA GLU A 178 -8.36 -12.44 14.22
C GLU A 178 -7.56 -13.19 13.16
N LEU A 179 -6.64 -12.47 12.51
CA LEU A 179 -5.54 -13.08 11.78
C LEU A 179 -4.47 -13.52 12.78
N LEU A 180 -4.01 -14.76 12.63
CA LEU A 180 -2.80 -15.28 13.24
C LEU A 180 -1.81 -15.58 12.13
N PHE A 181 -0.75 -14.77 12.04
CA PHE A 181 0.29 -14.88 11.04
C PHE A 181 1.62 -15.15 11.74
N ASP A 182 2.25 -16.29 11.45
CA ASP A 182 3.54 -16.62 12.06
C ASP A 182 4.64 -16.87 11.03
N VAL A 183 5.85 -16.41 11.37
CA VAL A 183 7.08 -16.61 10.60
C VAL A 183 8.08 -17.31 11.51
N THR A 184 8.52 -18.51 11.12
CA THR A 184 9.45 -19.34 11.90
C THR A 184 10.69 -19.61 11.09
N ASP A 185 11.87 -19.28 11.60
CA ASP A 185 13.15 -19.67 11.00
C ASP A 185 13.73 -20.96 11.63
N ASP A 186 14.74 -21.55 11.00
CA ASP A 186 15.46 -22.74 11.47
C ASP A 186 16.87 -22.42 12.02
N GLY A 187 17.13 -21.16 12.38
CA GLY A 187 18.42 -20.68 12.85
C GLY A 187 18.76 -21.09 14.30
N PRO A 188 19.80 -20.49 14.91
CA PRO A 188 20.21 -20.78 16.29
C PRO A 188 19.20 -20.31 17.35
N GLY A 189 18.17 -19.57 16.94
CA GLY A 189 17.11 -19.05 17.80
C GLY A 189 17.48 -17.78 18.56
N LEU A 190 16.59 -17.35 19.44
CA LEU A 190 16.80 -16.20 20.32
C LEU A 190 17.97 -16.51 21.26
N ALA A 191 19.05 -15.73 21.20
CA ALA A 191 20.07 -15.75 22.25
C ALA A 191 19.37 -15.56 23.61
N SER A 192 19.90 -16.13 24.69
CA SER A 192 19.25 -16.17 26.02
C SER A 192 18.86 -14.81 26.63
N ASN A 193 19.30 -13.69 26.04
CA ASN A 193 18.88 -12.32 26.37
C ASN A 193 17.96 -11.64 25.32
N ALA A 194 17.66 -12.30 24.20
CA ALA A 194 16.93 -11.73 23.06
C ALA A 194 15.41 -11.63 23.28
N GLY A 195 14.84 -12.41 24.22
CA GLY A 195 13.48 -12.18 24.71
C GLY A 195 13.30 -10.83 25.43
N ARG A 196 14.41 -10.15 25.78
CA ARG A 196 14.47 -8.79 26.33
C ARG A 196 15.21 -7.82 25.41
N ALA A 197 15.48 -8.18 24.16
CA ALA A 197 16.23 -7.31 23.26
C ALA A 197 15.36 -6.14 22.80
N ASP A 198 15.69 -4.95 23.30
CA ASP A 198 15.32 -3.64 22.76
C ASP A 198 15.99 -3.38 21.38
N GLY A 199 15.99 -4.40 20.52
CA GLY A 199 16.43 -4.27 19.14
C GLY A 199 15.46 -3.39 18.37
N ARG A 200 15.98 -2.48 17.53
CA ARG A 200 15.16 -1.51 16.79
C ARG A 200 14.09 -2.18 15.91
N GLY A 201 14.38 -3.35 15.31
CA GLY A 201 13.41 -4.15 14.54
C GLY A 201 12.26 -4.70 15.40
N VAL A 202 12.54 -5.10 16.64
CA VAL A 202 11.53 -5.59 17.60
C VAL A 202 10.58 -4.45 17.99
N ILE A 203 11.12 -3.27 18.30
CA ILE A 203 10.33 -2.08 18.64
C ILE A 203 9.46 -1.65 17.46
N GLY A 204 10.02 -1.62 16.25
CA GLY A 204 9.28 -1.31 15.03
C GLY A 204 8.14 -2.27 14.76
N MET A 205 8.36 -3.58 14.92
CA MET A 205 7.29 -4.58 14.79
C MET A 205 6.19 -4.41 15.85
N ARG A 206 6.54 -4.07 17.11
CA ARG A 206 5.55 -3.80 18.17
C ARG A 206 4.65 -2.61 17.83
N HIS A 207 5.23 -1.46 17.49
CA HIS A 207 4.44 -0.28 17.12
C HIS A 207 3.52 -0.54 15.92
N ARG A 208 4.00 -1.30 14.93
CA ARG A 208 3.18 -1.65 13.75
C ARG A 208 2.05 -2.62 14.12
N ALA A 209 2.29 -3.58 15.00
CA ALA A 209 1.25 -4.48 15.49
C ALA A 209 0.21 -3.72 16.33
N GLU A 210 0.64 -2.75 17.15
CA GLU A 210 -0.26 -1.87 17.90
C GLU A 210 -1.13 -1.02 16.97
N ALA A 211 -0.56 -0.50 15.87
CA ALA A 211 -1.29 0.24 14.84
C ALA A 211 -2.33 -0.62 14.10
N LEU A 212 -2.18 -1.95 14.10
CA LEU A 212 -3.17 -2.91 13.62
C LEU A 212 -4.24 -3.26 14.67
N ASN A 213 -4.23 -2.61 15.84
CA ASN A 213 -5.01 -3.03 17.02
C ASN A 213 -4.70 -4.47 17.45
N GLY A 214 -3.47 -4.91 17.21
CA GLY A 214 -3.00 -6.27 17.40
C GLY A 214 -1.81 -6.38 18.36
N SER A 215 -1.11 -7.50 18.27
CA SER A 215 0.09 -7.81 19.06
C SER A 215 1.09 -8.61 18.23
N VAL A 216 2.36 -8.49 18.59
CA VAL A 216 3.44 -9.31 18.03
C VAL A 216 4.25 -9.93 19.17
N GLY A 217 4.55 -11.22 19.04
CA GLY A 217 5.32 -12.00 20.01
C GLY A 217 6.48 -12.73 19.36
N TRP A 218 7.45 -13.12 20.20
CA TRP A 218 8.59 -13.94 19.81
C TRP A 218 8.65 -15.17 20.71
N GLU A 219 8.67 -16.34 20.10
CA GLU A 219 8.77 -17.63 20.76
C GLU A 219 9.95 -18.43 20.18
N PRO A 220 10.52 -19.39 20.93
CA PRO A 220 11.41 -20.37 20.33
C PRO A 220 10.69 -21.17 19.23
N GLY A 221 11.34 -21.35 18.08
CA GLY A 221 10.77 -22.16 17.01
C GLY A 221 10.75 -23.65 17.36
N THR A 222 9.71 -24.36 16.94
CA THR A 222 9.49 -25.78 17.28
C THR A 222 10.56 -26.72 16.70
N THR A 223 11.28 -26.28 15.68
CA THR A 223 12.32 -27.04 14.98
C THR A 223 13.71 -26.39 15.13
N GLY A 224 13.87 -25.48 16.09
CA GLY A 224 14.97 -24.51 16.13
C GLY A 224 14.51 -23.12 15.69
N GLY A 225 15.41 -22.14 15.79
CA GLY A 225 15.18 -20.78 15.32
C GLY A 225 14.22 -19.94 16.18
N THR A 226 13.77 -18.84 15.58
CA THR A 226 12.85 -17.88 16.20
C THR A 226 11.50 -17.92 15.50
N LYS A 227 10.44 -17.85 16.30
CA LYS A 227 9.07 -17.75 15.82
C LYS A 227 8.51 -16.35 16.12
N VAL A 228 8.25 -15.57 15.09
CA VAL A 228 7.55 -14.29 15.18
C VAL A 228 6.07 -14.55 14.95
N ILE A 229 5.21 -14.07 15.86
CA ILE A 229 3.76 -14.31 15.81
C ILE A 229 3.04 -12.96 15.81
N LEU A 230 2.42 -12.61 14.69
CA LEU A 230 1.54 -11.45 14.57
C LEU A 230 0.08 -11.89 14.77
N ARG A 231 -0.65 -11.13 15.58
CA ARG A 231 -2.10 -11.27 15.78
C ARG A 231 -2.76 -9.92 15.61
N PHE A 232 -3.80 -9.81 14.80
CA PHE A 232 -4.61 -8.59 14.74
C PHE A 232 -6.04 -8.87 14.28
N PRO A 233 -7.03 -8.04 14.67
CA PRO A 233 -8.41 -8.20 14.25
C PRO A 233 -8.57 -7.94 12.75
N LEU A 234 -9.27 -8.84 12.08
CA LEU A 234 -9.70 -8.69 10.70
C LEU A 234 -10.96 -7.83 10.61
N PRO A 235 -11.08 -6.96 9.59
CA PRO A 235 -12.32 -6.27 9.29
C PRO A 235 -13.46 -7.28 9.09
N ALA A 236 -14.67 -6.91 9.52
CA ALA A 236 -15.84 -7.73 9.24
C ALA A 236 -15.98 -7.88 7.72
N ALA A 237 -16.16 -9.12 7.24
CA ALA A 237 -16.50 -9.35 5.84
C ALA A 237 -17.77 -8.53 5.51
N PRO A 238 -17.82 -7.84 4.36
CA PRO A 238 -18.99 -7.10 3.97
C PRO A 238 -20.19 -8.04 3.97
N THR A 239 -21.18 -7.74 4.80
CA THR A 239 -22.45 -8.45 4.81
C THR A 239 -23.15 -8.08 3.51
N GLU A 240 -23.31 -9.01 2.57
CA GLU A 240 -24.16 -8.77 1.41
C GLU A 240 -25.54 -8.32 1.91
N PRO A 241 -26.08 -7.17 1.44
CA PRO A 241 -27.43 -6.80 1.78
C PRO A 241 -28.38 -7.79 1.11
N VAL A 242 -29.16 -8.50 1.93
CA VAL A 242 -30.26 -9.38 1.53
C VAL A 242 -31.36 -8.60 0.81
#